data_AF-A0A542AK93-F1
#
_entry.id   AF-A0A542AK93-F1
#
_cell.length_a   1.000
_cell.length_b   1.000
_cell.length_c   1.000
_cell.angle_alpha   90.00
_cell.angle_beta   90.00
_cell.angle_gamma   90.00
#
_symmetry.space_group_name_H-M   'P 1'
#
loop_
_entity.id
_entity.type
_entity.pdbx_description
1 polymer ?
#
loop_
_entity_poly.entity_id
_entity_poly.type
_entity_poly.pdbx_seq_one_letter_code
_entity_poly.pdbx_strand_id
1 'polypeptide(L)' 'MKTIINEKLYDTDTADLVAVGNYVEVYQTQKGNWFKKSDSMLGWGCMLIPIEVNEAKKLIGLHAPEKYERYFGQAEEA' A
#
# COMPACT_ATOMS: atom_id res chain seq x y z
N MET A 1 -0.27 -15.51 -1.01
CA MET A 1 0.69 -15.69 -2.13
C MET A 1 1.98 -14.94 -1.78
N LYS A 2 3.18 -15.43 -2.16
CA LYS A 2 4.46 -14.76 -1.89
C LYS A 2 5.06 -14.31 -3.22
N THR A 3 5.36 -13.03 -3.36
CA THR A 3 5.94 -12.47 -4.58
C THR A 3 7.20 -11.68 -4.22
N ILE A 4 8.29 -11.93 -4.96
CA ILE A 4 9.52 -11.15 -4.83
C ILE A 4 9.41 -9.97 -5.78
N ILE A 5 9.51 -8.75 -5.26
CA ILE A 5 9.52 -7.52 -6.05
C ILE A 5 10.74 -6.73 -5.63
N ASN A 6 11.62 -6.45 -6.59
CA ASN A 6 12.84 -5.68 -6.35
C ASN A 6 13.68 -6.28 -5.18
N GLU A 7 13.92 -7.60 -5.26
CA GLU A 7 14.67 -8.41 -4.27
C GLU A 7 14.04 -8.48 -2.86
N LYS A 8 12.89 -7.86 -2.64
CA LYS A 8 12.15 -7.91 -1.37
C LYS A 8 10.98 -8.88 -1.47
N LEU A 9 10.86 -9.76 -0.47
CA LEU A 9 9.76 -10.72 -0.37
C LEU A 9 8.50 -10.01 0.17
N TYR A 10 7.48 -9.91 -0.67
CA TYR A 10 6.15 -9.43 -0.28
C TYR A 10 5.24 -10.62 -0.11
N ASP A 11 4.83 -10.84 1.14
CA ASP A 11 3.80 -11.80 1.46
C ASP A 11 2.44 -11.13 1.30
N THR A 12 1.79 -11.34 0.15
CA THR A 12 0.47 -10.78 -0.14
C THR A 12 -0.67 -11.60 0.46
N ASP A 13 -0.35 -12.72 1.10
CA ASP A 13 -1.32 -13.52 1.86
C ASP A 13 -1.64 -12.87 3.22
N THR A 14 -0.59 -12.40 3.88
CA THR A 14 -0.63 -11.87 5.24
C THR A 14 -0.59 -10.34 5.30
N ALA A 15 -0.63 -9.68 4.14
CA ALA A 15 -0.63 -8.22 4.09
C ALA A 15 -2.01 -7.67 4.41
N ASP A 16 -2.06 -6.70 5.31
CA ASP A 16 -3.26 -5.96 5.66
C ASP A 16 -3.59 -4.95 4.55
N LEU A 17 -4.83 -4.99 4.05
CA LEU A 17 -5.36 -3.98 3.15
C LEU A 17 -5.66 -2.71 3.95
N VAL A 18 -4.86 -1.68 3.71
CA VAL A 18 -4.96 -0.42 4.45
C VAL A 18 -5.90 0.55 3.75
N ALA A 19 -5.72 0.79 2.46
CA ALA A 19 -6.55 1.74 1.71
C ALA A 19 -6.97 1.18 0.35
N VAL A 20 -8.16 1.59 -0.11
CA VAL A 20 -8.70 1.24 -1.43
C VAL A 20 -9.07 2.52 -2.15
N GLY A 21 -8.42 2.77 -3.29
CA GLY A 21 -8.77 3.78 -4.26
C GLY A 21 -9.31 3.14 -5.54
N ASN A 22 -9.74 3.97 -6.49
CA ASN A 22 -10.43 3.51 -7.71
C ASN A 22 -9.62 2.51 -8.56
N TYR A 23 -8.29 2.61 -8.58
CA TYR A 23 -7.39 1.72 -9.34
C TYR A 23 -6.14 1.32 -8.55
N VAL A 24 -6.15 1.58 -7.24
CA VAL A 24 -5.00 1.36 -6.37
C VAL A 24 -5.46 0.83 -5.04
N GLU A 25 -4.92 -0.31 -4.63
CA GLU A 25 -5.09 -0.86 -3.29
C GLU A 25 -3.75 -0.76 -2.58
N VAL A 26 -3.73 -0.29 -1.34
CA VAL A 26 -2.50 -0.10 -0.55
C VAL A 26 -2.47 -1.12 0.57
N TYR A 27 -1.37 -1.84 0.67
CA TYR A 27 -1.18 -2.91 1.65
C TYR A 27 0.05 -2.68 2.51
N GLN A 28 -0.02 -3.15 3.74
CA GLN A 28 1.10 -3.25 4.66
C GLN A 28 1.37 -4.71 5.01
N THR A 29 2.61 -5.15 4.86
CA THR A 29 3.05 -6.47 5.37
C THR A 29 3.21 -6.44 6.89
N GLN A 30 3.14 -7.60 7.56
CA GLN A 30 3.42 -7.71 9.00
C GLN A 30 4.82 -7.20 9.42
N LYS A 31 5.77 -7.14 8.47
CA LYS A 31 7.11 -6.59 8.69
C LYS A 31 7.19 -5.05 8.50
N GLY A 32 6.07 -4.39 8.27
CA GLY A 32 5.98 -2.95 8.06
C GLY A 32 6.34 -2.47 6.64
N ASN A 33 6.63 -3.38 5.69
CA ASN A 33 6.86 -2.99 4.30
C ASN A 33 5.53 -2.65 3.62
N TRP A 34 5.57 -1.64 2.75
CA TRP A 34 4.41 -1.15 2.01
C TRP A 34 4.49 -1.52 0.54
N PHE A 35 3.34 -1.85 -0.05
CA PHE A 35 3.21 -2.01 -1.49
C PHE A 35 1.81 -1.59 -1.91
N LYS A 36 1.70 -1.11 -3.14
CA LYS A 36 0.43 -0.86 -3.79
C LYS A 36 0.18 -1.90 -4.86
N LYS A 37 -1.08 -2.23 -5.04
CA LYS A 37 -1.58 -3.06 -6.10
C LYS A 37 -2.32 -2.14 -7.06
N SER A 38 -1.79 -1.95 -8.26
CA SER A 38 -2.42 -1.13 -9.29
C SER A 38 -3.04 -2.04 -10.32
N ASP A 39 -4.34 -1.86 -10.55
CA ASP A 39 -5.01 -2.50 -11.68
C ASP A 39 -4.76 -1.66 -12.93
N SER A 40 -4.12 -2.25 -13.93
CA SER A 40 -3.92 -1.57 -15.20
C SER A 40 -5.21 -1.68 -16.00
N MET A 41 -5.88 -0.54 -16.24
CA MET A 41 -7.06 -0.43 -17.12
C MET A 41 -6.85 -1.07 -18.50
N LEU A 42 -5.60 -1.25 -18.93
CA LEU A 42 -5.25 -1.84 -20.23
C LEU A 42 -5.26 -3.38 -20.23
N GLY A 43 -5.72 -4.03 -19.15
CA GLY A 43 -5.86 -5.50 -19.10
C GLY A 43 -4.53 -6.26 -18.97
N TRP A 44 -3.43 -5.56 -18.66
CA TRP A 44 -2.08 -6.14 -18.51
C TRP A 44 -1.84 -6.83 -17.17
N GLY A 45 -2.93 -7.15 -16.47
CA GLY A 45 -2.88 -7.78 -15.16
C GLY A 45 -2.56 -6.80 -14.05
N CYS A 46 -2.74 -7.32 -12.85
CA CYS A 46 -2.57 -6.57 -11.63
C CYS A 46 -1.08 -6.45 -11.26
N MET A 47 -0.55 -5.24 -11.15
CA MET A 47 0.84 -5.02 -10.77
C MET A 47 0.96 -4.72 -9.28
N LEU A 48 1.83 -5.48 -8.61
CA LEU A 48 2.27 -5.18 -7.25
C LEU A 48 3.53 -4.32 -7.33
N ILE A 49 3.49 -3.16 -6.68
CA ILE A 49 4.55 -2.16 -6.73
C ILE A 49 4.94 -1.83 -5.29
N PRO A 50 6.18 -2.13 -4.86
CA PRO A 50 6.64 -1.71 -3.55
C PRO A 50 6.69 -0.19 -3.48
N ILE A 51 6.28 0.37 -2.35
CA ILE A 51 6.26 1.81 -2.15
C ILE A 51 6.96 2.18 -0.84
N GLU A 52 7.50 3.39 -0.81
CA GLU A 52 8.08 3.94 0.41
C GLU A 52 7.00 4.44 1.35
N VAL A 53 7.36 4.59 2.63
CA VAL A 53 6.46 5.09 3.69
C VAL A 53 5.84 6.43 3.33
N ASN A 54 6.59 7.35 2.69
CA ASN A 54 6.08 8.66 2.29
C ASN A 54 5.00 8.57 1.20
N GLU A 55 5.16 7.65 0.25
CA GLU A 55 4.13 7.37 -0.76
C GLU A 55 2.90 6.72 -0.11
N ALA A 56 3.11 5.78 0.82
CA ALA A 56 2.02 5.16 1.58
C ALA A 56 1.23 6.19 2.40
N LYS A 57 1.91 7.13 3.07
CA LYS A 57 1.29 8.27 3.78
C LYS A 57 0.37 9.08 2.87
N LYS A 58 0.87 9.47 1.69
CA LYS A 58 0.08 10.24 0.71
C LYS A 58 -1.16 9.47 0.24
N LEU A 59 -0.99 8.20 -0.12
CA LEU A 59 -2.10 7.37 -0.61
C LEU A 59 -3.15 7.10 0.47
N ILE A 60 -2.72 6.85 1.71
CA ILE A 60 -3.63 6.61 2.84
C ILE A 60 -4.33 7.91 3.23
N GLY A 61 -3.62 9.04 3.29
CA GLY A 61 -4.25 10.34 3.53
C GLY A 61 -5.29 10.70 2.47
N LEU A 62 -5.11 10.27 1.22
CA LEU A 62 -6.04 10.52 0.12
C LEU A 62 -7.23 9.55 0.10
N HIS A 63 -7.00 8.25 0.33
CA HIS A 63 -7.99 7.20 0.11
C HIS A 63 -8.61 6.61 1.39
N ALA A 64 -7.93 6.76 2.53
CA ALA A 64 -8.40 6.25 3.82
C ALA A 64 -7.89 7.14 4.98
N PRO A 65 -8.26 8.44 5.00
CA PRO A 65 -7.77 9.39 5.99
C PRO A 65 -8.08 8.94 7.43
N GLU A 66 -9.22 8.26 7.65
CA GLU A 66 -9.61 7.70 8.95
C GLU A 66 -8.64 6.66 9.51
N LYS A 67 -7.85 6.02 8.64
CA LYS A 67 -6.85 5.03 9.02
C LYS A 67 -5.47 5.65 9.15
N TYR A 68 -5.26 6.87 8.66
CA TYR A 68 -3.95 7.52 8.66
C TYR A 68 -3.34 7.54 10.07
N GLU A 69 -4.12 7.96 11.06
CA GLU A 69 -3.66 8.06 12.46
C GLU A 69 -3.24 6.71 13.04
N ARG A 70 -3.91 5.63 12.63
CA ARG A 70 -3.61 4.27 13.09
C ARG A 70 -2.24 3.78 12.60
N TYR A 71 -1.82 4.20 11.40
CA TYR A 71 -0.59 3.70 10.77
C TYR A 71 0.59 4.67 10.86
N PHE A 72 0.33 5.97 10.95
CA PHE A 72 1.38 7.00 10.92
C PHE A 72 1.35 7.95 12.12
N GLY A 73 0.38 7.81 13.04
CA GLY A 73 0.16 8.76 14.13
C GLY A 73 -0.58 10.02 13.66
N GLN A 74 -0.75 10.99 14.56
CA GLN A 74 -1.37 12.27 14.23
C GLN A 74 -0.62 12.90 13.04
N ALA A 75 -1.39 13.49 12.11
CA ALA A 75 -0.79 14.29 11.06
C ALA A 75 0.03 15.41 11.73
N GLU A 76 1.34 15.47 11.46
CA GLU A 76 2.14 16.60 11.88
C GLU A 76 1.51 17.86 11.27
N GLU A 77 0.92 18.69 12.12
CA GLU A 77 0.45 20.02 11.72
C GLU A 77 1.67 20.79 11.20
N ALA A 78 1.63 21.14 9.92
CA ALA A 78 2.64 21.96 9.25
C ALA A 78 2.42 23.45 9.52
#